data_AF-A0A7V3X9E4-F1
#
_entry.id   AF-A0A7V3X9E4-F1
#
_cell.length_a   1.000
_cell.length_b   1.000
_cell.length_c   1.000
_cell.angle_alpha   90.00
_cell.angle_beta   90.00
_cell.angle_gamma   90.00
#
_symmetry.space_group_name_H-M   'P 1'
#
loop_
_entity.id
_entity.type
_entity.pdbx_description
1 polymer ?
#
loop_
_entity_poly.entity_id
_entity_poly.type
_entity_poly.pdbx_seq_one_letter_code
_entity_poly.pdbx_strand_id
1 'polypeptide(L)'
;MNNEIYTDQLLDSYLKGTISPDEVKKLLTEKKVEDSNEAMEMHHAAAVALQRNAVLTQVRKIHTDFVSSYKKSEANENNNSAASEIKTIRMHTLKWALRVAAVFILVVGGWFTYTYTTTSSVKLYAEIYEPYNLNTERNLVTDITPHNMVQEFKNKNYKAVITIYQSLQSTNNREKFLTAIAFHETGQYRNAINLFEQILAYNTQNNSRLYQDETEFFLALSYLKLKDNKAALSWFRKIYNDPAHTFHKKVSKWTITRLKWIQ
;
A
#
# COMPACT_ATOMS: atom_id res chain seq x y z
N MET A 1 -16.64 -60.19 0.52
CA MET A 1 -16.91 -59.11 1.49
C MET A 1 -15.69 -58.23 1.80
N ASN A 2 -14.43 -58.70 1.75
CA ASN A 2 -13.29 -57.79 1.96
C ASN A 2 -12.99 -56.86 0.77
N ASN A 3 -13.17 -57.28 -0.49
CA ASN A 3 -12.78 -56.46 -1.64
C ASN A 3 -13.63 -55.18 -1.82
N GLU A 4 -14.92 -55.19 -1.45
CA GLU A 4 -15.82 -54.04 -1.63
C GLU A 4 -15.42 -52.85 -0.74
N ILE A 5 -15.05 -53.12 0.51
CA ILE A 5 -14.61 -52.10 1.48
C ILE A 5 -13.34 -51.38 0.99
N TYR A 6 -12.42 -52.09 0.33
CA TYR A 6 -11.20 -51.49 -0.24
C TYR A 6 -11.49 -50.68 -1.51
N THR A 7 -12.45 -51.09 -2.32
CA THR A 7 -12.88 -50.34 -3.52
C THR A 7 -13.51 -49.00 -3.13
N ASP A 8 -14.37 -49.00 -2.11
CA ASP A 8 -15.00 -47.77 -1.60
C ASP A 8 -13.96 -46.77 -1.06
N GLN A 9 -12.96 -47.26 -0.32
CA GLN A 9 -11.88 -46.41 0.19
C GLN A 9 -11.01 -45.79 -0.91
N LEU A 10 -10.80 -46.52 -2.01
CA LEU A 10 -10.06 -46.02 -3.16
C LEU A 10 -10.85 -44.92 -3.89
N LEU A 11 -12.16 -45.11 -4.06
CA LEU A 11 -13.06 -44.13 -4.65
C LEU A 11 -13.24 -42.89 -3.76
N ASP A 12 -13.30 -43.05 -2.45
CA ASP A 12 -13.29 -41.92 -1.50
C ASP A 12 -12.00 -41.11 -1.55
N SER A 13 -10.85 -41.78 -1.72
CA SER A 13 -9.54 -41.13 -1.87
C SER A 13 -9.45 -40.36 -3.19
N TYR A 14 -9.99 -40.94 -4.27
CA TYR A 14 -10.15 -40.26 -5.55
C TYR A 14 -10.98 -38.98 -5.44
N LEU A 15 -12.15 -39.05 -4.80
CA LEU A 15 -13.04 -37.89 -4.61
C LEU A 15 -12.42 -36.78 -3.74
N LYS A 16 -11.50 -37.15 -2.83
CA LYS A 16 -10.71 -36.20 -2.01
C LYS A 16 -9.50 -35.62 -2.75
N GLY A 17 -9.23 -36.08 -3.98
CA GLY A 17 -8.11 -35.62 -4.81
C GLY A 17 -6.74 -36.12 -4.33
N THR A 18 -6.69 -37.17 -3.50
CA THR A 18 -5.42 -37.71 -2.98
C THR A 18 -4.75 -38.71 -3.93
N ILE A 19 -5.49 -39.18 -4.96
CA ILE A 19 -4.99 -40.14 -5.96
C ILE A 19 -5.45 -39.69 -7.35
N SER A 20 -4.58 -39.85 -8.35
CA SER A 20 -4.85 -39.46 -9.74
C SER A 20 -5.92 -40.37 -10.41
N PRO A 21 -6.78 -39.84 -11.31
CA PRO A 21 -7.78 -40.64 -12.04
C PRO A 21 -7.18 -41.86 -12.76
N ASP A 22 -5.99 -41.73 -13.34
CA ASP A 22 -5.34 -42.80 -14.10
C ASP A 22 -4.82 -43.93 -13.18
N GLU A 23 -4.41 -43.56 -11.96
CA GLU A 23 -3.90 -44.48 -10.96
C GLU A 23 -5.04 -45.28 -10.31
N VAL A 24 -6.18 -44.63 -10.05
CA VAL A 24 -7.41 -45.27 -9.55
C VAL A 24 -7.94 -46.27 -10.56
N LYS A 25 -8.00 -45.91 -11.85
CA LYS A 25 -8.43 -46.83 -12.91
C LYS A 25 -7.56 -48.08 -12.97
N LYS A 26 -6.24 -47.92 -12.90
CA LYS A 26 -5.28 -49.04 -12.92
C LYS A 26 -5.50 -49.99 -11.73
N LEU A 27 -5.70 -49.44 -10.53
CA LEU A 27 -5.93 -50.22 -9.31
C LEU A 27 -7.30 -50.92 -9.31
N LEU A 28 -8.34 -50.30 -9.90
CA LEU A 28 -9.66 -50.93 -10.08
C LEU A 28 -9.63 -52.06 -11.12
N THR A 29 -8.87 -51.89 -12.22
CA THR A 29 -8.68 -52.94 -13.23
C THR A 29 -7.87 -54.12 -12.69
N GLU A 30 -6.84 -53.87 -11.88
CA GLU A 30 -6.05 -54.92 -11.21
C GLU A 30 -6.92 -55.78 -10.27
N LYS A 31 -7.98 -55.19 -9.71
CA LYS A 31 -8.94 -55.86 -8.83
C LYS A 31 -10.11 -56.52 -9.55
N LYS A 32 -10.07 -56.61 -10.88
CA LYS A 32 -11.12 -57.22 -11.74
C LYS A 32 -12.50 -56.58 -11.59
N VAL A 33 -12.57 -55.26 -11.38
CA VAL A 33 -13.84 -54.53 -11.48
C VAL A 33 -14.18 -54.39 -12.97
N GLU A 34 -15.26 -55.04 -13.38
CA GLU A 34 -15.62 -55.26 -14.80
C GLU A 34 -15.98 -53.96 -15.54
N ASP A 35 -16.44 -52.93 -14.82
CA ASP A 35 -16.65 -51.58 -15.36
C ASP A 35 -16.15 -50.47 -14.42
N SER A 36 -14.83 -50.25 -14.47
CA SER A 36 -14.12 -49.27 -13.62
C SER A 36 -14.59 -47.82 -13.83
N ASN A 37 -14.98 -47.46 -15.07
CA ASN A 37 -15.46 -46.10 -15.35
C ASN A 37 -16.87 -45.89 -14.79
N GLU A 38 -17.77 -46.85 -14.99
CA GLU A 38 -19.15 -46.78 -14.47
C GLU A 38 -19.16 -46.72 -12.94
N ALA A 39 -18.30 -47.50 -12.27
CA ALA A 39 -18.14 -47.48 -10.81
C ALA A 39 -17.69 -46.11 -10.29
N MET A 40 -16.72 -45.47 -10.97
CA MET A 40 -16.26 -44.11 -10.61
C MET A 40 -17.36 -43.06 -10.81
N GLU A 41 -18.11 -43.13 -11.91
CA GLU A 41 -19.21 -42.21 -12.19
C GLU A 41 -20.35 -42.34 -11.18
N MET A 42 -20.76 -43.58 -10.86
CA MET A 42 -21.79 -43.83 -9.87
C MET A 42 -21.39 -43.32 -8.48
N HIS A 43 -20.15 -43.54 -8.04
CA HIS A 43 -19.67 -43.02 -6.76
C HIS A 43 -19.60 -41.49 -6.72
N HIS A 44 -19.15 -40.87 -7.80
CA HIS A 44 -19.16 -39.41 -7.91
C HIS A 44 -20.60 -38.86 -7.86
N ALA A 45 -21.53 -39.47 -8.60
CA ALA A 45 -22.94 -39.08 -8.59
C ALA A 45 -23.58 -39.24 -7.19
N ALA A 46 -23.28 -40.35 -6.50
CA ALA A 46 -23.74 -40.59 -5.13
C ALA A 46 -23.17 -39.55 -4.14
N ALA A 47 -21.87 -39.25 -4.21
CA ALA A 47 -21.24 -38.25 -3.37
C ALA A 47 -21.83 -36.85 -3.57
N VAL A 48 -22.05 -36.45 -4.83
CA VAL A 48 -22.70 -35.18 -5.17
C VAL A 48 -24.15 -35.14 -4.66
N ALA A 49 -24.90 -36.23 -4.80
CA ALA A 49 -26.26 -36.32 -4.29
C ALA A 49 -26.33 -36.19 -2.76
N LEU A 50 -25.41 -36.83 -2.03
CA LEU A 50 -25.31 -36.73 -0.58
C LEU A 50 -24.96 -35.30 -0.13
N GLN A 51 -23.99 -34.66 -0.78
CA GLN A 51 -23.64 -33.26 -0.50
C GLN A 51 -24.83 -32.32 -0.74
N ARG A 52 -25.53 -32.50 -1.87
CA ARG A 52 -26.71 -31.70 -2.20
C ARG A 52 -27.83 -31.89 -1.16
N ASN A 53 -28.08 -33.11 -0.72
CA ASN A 53 -29.07 -33.41 0.31
C ASN A 53 -28.68 -32.81 1.68
N ALA A 54 -27.39 -32.84 2.05
CA ALA A 54 -26.91 -32.21 3.28
C ALA A 54 -27.14 -30.69 3.25
N VAL A 55 -26.80 -30.03 2.13
CA VAL A 55 -27.03 -28.59 1.93
C VAL A 55 -28.52 -28.25 1.97
N LEU A 56 -29.37 -29.01 1.28
CA LEU A 56 -30.82 -28.80 1.31
C LEU A 56 -31.40 -28.95 2.71
N THR A 57 -30.87 -29.87 3.51
CA THR A 57 -31.29 -30.07 4.91
C THR A 57 -30.88 -28.88 5.78
N GLN A 58 -29.68 -28.34 5.60
CA GLN A 58 -29.24 -27.11 6.29
C GLN A 58 -30.11 -25.91 5.91
N VAL A 59 -30.41 -25.72 4.62
CA VAL A 59 -31.27 -24.63 4.14
C VAL A 59 -32.69 -24.77 4.70
N ARG A 60 -33.26 -25.98 4.71
CA ARG A 60 -34.58 -26.23 5.32
C ARG A 60 -34.57 -25.88 6.81
N LYS A 61 -33.54 -26.28 7.56
CA LYS A 61 -33.42 -25.96 8.99
C LYS A 61 -33.33 -24.45 9.23
N ILE A 62 -32.48 -23.74 8.47
CA ILE A 62 -32.37 -22.28 8.56
C ILE A 62 -33.72 -21.62 8.22
N HIS A 63 -34.42 -22.11 7.20
CA HIS A 63 -35.73 -21.59 6.83
C HIS A 63 -36.79 -21.82 7.92
N THR A 64 -36.83 -23.01 8.52
CA THR A 64 -37.76 -23.29 9.63
C THR A 64 -37.43 -22.46 10.88
N ASP A 65 -36.14 -22.28 11.18
CA ASP A 65 -35.69 -21.45 12.31
C ASP A 65 -36.05 -19.97 12.07
N PHE A 66 -35.91 -19.49 10.84
CA PHE A 66 -36.31 -18.13 10.46
C PHE A 66 -37.82 -17.92 10.55
N VAL A 67 -38.63 -18.82 9.95
CA VAL A 67 -40.09 -18.71 9.96
C VAL A 67 -40.65 -18.84 11.37
N SER A 68 -40.10 -19.72 12.20
CA SER A 68 -40.54 -19.86 13.60
C SER A 68 -40.16 -18.64 14.44
N SER A 69 -38.98 -18.06 14.22
CA SER A 69 -38.56 -16.80 14.87
C SER A 69 -39.47 -15.64 14.48
N TYR A 70 -39.84 -15.55 13.20
CA TYR A 70 -40.75 -14.51 12.69
C TYR A 70 -42.18 -14.66 13.23
N LYS A 71 -42.73 -15.89 13.24
CA LYS A 71 -44.05 -16.16 13.84
C LYS A 71 -44.06 -15.90 15.35
N LYS A 72 -42.95 -16.15 16.05
CA LYS A 72 -42.83 -15.86 17.49
C LYS A 72 -42.74 -14.35 17.76
N SER A 73 -42.17 -13.55 16.85
CA SER A 73 -42.25 -12.09 16.94
C SER A 73 -43.67 -11.57 16.70
N GLU A 74 -44.41 -12.11 15.71
CA GLU A 74 -45.80 -11.70 15.47
C GLU A 74 -46.77 -12.17 16.58
N ALA A 75 -46.59 -13.38 17.12
CA ALA A 75 -47.44 -13.90 18.20
C ALA A 75 -47.24 -13.16 19.54
N ASN A 76 -46.04 -12.64 19.81
CA ASN A 76 -45.79 -11.76 20.95
C ASN A 76 -46.32 -10.33 20.74
N GLU A 77 -46.65 -9.96 19.51
CA GLU A 77 -47.30 -8.69 19.18
C GLU A 77 -48.83 -8.76 19.37
N ASN A 78 -49.44 -9.94 19.19
CA ASN A 78 -50.90 -10.13 19.30
C ASN A 78 -51.43 -10.55 20.68
N ASN A 79 -50.59 -11.04 21.60
CA ASN A 79 -51.02 -11.44 22.96
C ASN A 79 -50.95 -10.32 24.02
N ASN A 80 -50.61 -9.08 23.63
CA ASN A 80 -50.58 -7.92 24.52
C ASN A 80 -51.71 -6.91 24.26
N SER A 81 -52.88 -7.39 23.80
CA SER A 81 -54.14 -6.60 23.79
C SER A 81 -54.95 -6.83 25.07
N ALA A 82 -54.30 -6.65 26.21
CA ALA A 82 -54.93 -6.34 27.48
C ALA A 82 -54.03 -5.31 28.18
N ALA A 83 -54.38 -4.03 28.01
CA ALA A 83 -53.81 -2.88 28.72
C ALA A 83 -52.27 -2.86 28.86
N SER A 84 -51.56 -2.79 27.73
CA SER A 84 -50.18 -2.30 27.72
C SER A 84 -50.16 -0.99 26.94
N GLU A 85 -49.93 0.11 27.64
CA GLU A 85 -49.58 1.38 27.02
C GLU A 85 -48.45 1.13 26.02
N ILE A 86 -48.75 1.32 24.72
CA ILE A 86 -47.73 1.29 23.67
C ILE A 86 -46.79 2.45 23.99
N LYS A 87 -45.69 2.16 24.69
CA LYS A 87 -44.57 3.08 24.83
C LYS A 87 -43.91 3.11 23.46
N THR A 88 -44.46 3.93 22.57
CA THR A 88 -43.83 4.31 21.31
C THR A 88 -42.41 4.77 21.66
N ILE A 89 -41.39 3.96 21.36
CA ILE A 89 -40.01 4.44 21.43
C ILE A 89 -39.94 5.51 20.35
N ARG A 90 -40.03 6.77 20.78
CA ARG A 90 -39.92 7.94 19.91
C ARG A 90 -38.61 7.82 19.12
N MET A 91 -38.70 7.40 17.86
CA MET A 91 -37.59 7.38 16.88
C MET A 91 -37.08 8.79 16.51
N HIS A 92 -37.39 9.80 17.32
CA HIS A 92 -36.99 11.19 17.10
C HIS A 92 -35.46 11.36 17.11
N THR A 93 -34.76 10.56 17.90
CA THR A 93 -33.29 10.55 17.94
C THR A 93 -32.66 9.99 16.66
N LEU A 94 -33.31 9.01 16.00
CA LEU A 94 -32.81 8.42 14.76
C LEU A 94 -32.88 9.42 13.59
N LYS A 95 -33.95 10.22 13.52
CA LYS A 95 -34.07 11.29 12.51
C LYS A 95 -33.02 12.39 12.72
N TRP A 96 -32.66 12.69 13.96
CA TRP A 96 -31.55 13.60 14.27
C TRP A 96 -30.19 12.99 13.91
N ALA A 97 -29.94 11.73 14.25
CA ALA A 97 -28.72 11.02 13.89
C ALA A 97 -28.50 10.97 12.37
N LEU A 98 -29.56 10.73 11.58
CA LEU A 98 -29.48 10.72 10.12
C LEU A 98 -29.10 12.10 9.55
N ARG A 99 -29.62 13.18 10.13
CA ARG A 99 -29.24 14.57 9.75
C ARG A 99 -27.78 14.85 10.08
N VAL A 100 -27.33 14.44 11.26
CA VAL A 100 -25.92 14.58 11.66
C VAL A 100 -25.01 13.79 10.71
N ALA A 101 -25.37 12.55 10.37
CA ALA A 101 -24.61 11.73 9.43
C ALA A 101 -24.54 12.36 8.03
N ALA A 102 -25.65 12.90 7.52
CA ALA A 102 -25.67 13.58 6.22
C ALA A 102 -24.76 14.82 6.20
N VAL A 103 -24.78 15.64 7.25
CA VAL A 103 -23.86 16.78 7.39
C VAL A 103 -22.42 16.30 7.47
N PHE A 104 -22.15 15.21 8.21
CA PHE A 104 -20.81 14.66 8.32
C PHE A 104 -20.28 14.15 6.96
N ILE A 105 -21.12 13.48 6.16
CA ILE A 105 -20.77 13.05 4.81
C ILE A 105 -20.46 14.26 3.91
N LEU A 106 -21.24 15.33 3.99
CA LEU A 106 -20.97 16.55 3.22
C LEU A 106 -19.66 17.22 3.65
N VAL A 107 -19.37 17.29 4.95
CA VAL A 107 -18.13 17.86 5.46
C VAL A 107 -16.93 17.01 5.06
N VAL A 108 -16.98 15.69 5.25
CA VAL A 108 -15.89 14.77 4.90
C VAL A 108 -15.71 14.69 3.40
N GLY A 109 -16.79 14.60 2.63
CA GLY A 109 -16.77 14.57 1.17
C GLY A 109 -16.27 15.90 0.57
N GLY A 110 -16.70 17.03 1.11
CA GLY A 110 -16.21 18.36 0.75
C GLY A 110 -14.72 18.53 1.06
N TRP A 111 -14.28 18.08 2.24
CA TRP A 111 -12.88 18.07 2.61
C TRP A 111 -12.05 17.19 1.68
N PHE A 112 -12.54 15.99 1.34
CA PHE A 112 -11.84 15.05 0.48
C PHE A 112 -11.72 15.59 -0.96
N THR A 113 -12.80 16.12 -1.52
CA THR A 113 -12.79 16.73 -2.86
C THR A 113 -11.89 17.96 -2.90
N TYR A 114 -11.95 18.82 -1.88
CA TYR A 114 -11.04 19.96 -1.76
C TYR A 114 -9.57 19.51 -1.70
N THR A 115 -9.23 18.56 -0.83
CA THR A 115 -7.84 18.08 -0.69
C THR A 115 -7.33 17.35 -1.93
N TYR A 116 -8.18 16.58 -2.61
CA TYR A 116 -7.84 15.90 -3.86
C TYR A 116 -7.56 16.90 -4.99
N THR A 117 -8.49 17.83 -5.25
CA THR A 117 -8.33 18.85 -6.31
C THR A 117 -7.20 19.83 -6.04
N THR A 118 -6.86 20.06 -4.77
CA THR A 118 -5.77 20.97 -4.39
C THR A 118 -4.42 20.28 -4.25
N THR A 119 -4.34 18.94 -4.22
CA THR A 119 -3.08 18.21 -4.12
C THR A 119 -2.38 18.20 -5.48
N SER A 120 -1.32 18.99 -5.59
CA SER A 120 -0.42 18.96 -6.74
C SER A 120 1.02 18.82 -6.26
N SER A 121 1.90 18.30 -7.13
CA SER A 121 3.34 18.19 -6.86
C SER A 121 3.95 19.54 -6.43
N VAL A 122 3.42 20.66 -6.96
CA VAL A 122 3.86 22.01 -6.62
C VAL A 122 3.54 22.38 -5.18
N LYS A 123 2.29 22.14 -4.72
CA LYS A 123 1.93 22.44 -3.33
C LYS A 123 2.65 21.52 -2.35
N LEU A 124 2.77 20.23 -2.70
CA LEU A 124 3.48 19.27 -1.86
C LEU A 124 4.97 19.65 -1.70
N TYR A 125 5.60 20.09 -2.78
CA TYR A 125 6.95 20.63 -2.71
C TYR A 125 7.02 21.83 -1.76
N ALA A 126 6.13 22.81 -1.92
CA ALA A 126 6.15 24.04 -1.11
C ALA A 126 5.96 23.78 0.40
N GLU A 127 5.26 22.71 0.76
CA GLU A 127 5.02 22.31 2.16
C GLU A 127 6.25 21.64 2.81
N ILE A 128 7.04 20.91 2.02
CA ILE A 128 8.12 20.05 2.53
C ILE A 128 9.50 20.68 2.33
N TYR A 129 9.66 21.49 1.28
CA TYR A 129 10.92 22.08 0.91
C TYR A 129 11.41 23.06 1.99
N GLU A 130 12.68 22.91 2.34
CA GLU A 130 13.41 23.83 3.19
C GLU A 130 14.74 24.17 2.49
N PRO A 131 15.09 25.46 2.35
CA PRO A 131 16.36 25.84 1.75
C PRO A 131 17.54 25.24 2.50
N TYR A 132 18.48 24.65 1.76
CA TYR A 132 19.69 24.09 2.36
C TYR A 132 20.57 25.20 2.94
N ASN A 133 20.96 25.05 4.20
CA ASN A 133 21.92 25.93 4.87
C ASN A 133 23.19 25.13 5.20
N LEU A 134 24.34 25.72 4.89
CA LEU A 134 25.64 25.12 5.18
C LEU A 134 25.94 25.17 6.68
N ASN A 135 26.02 24.00 7.32
CA ASN A 135 26.51 23.89 8.68
C ASN A 135 28.02 24.12 8.73
N THR A 136 28.46 25.05 9.59
CA THR A 136 29.85 25.48 9.72
C THR A 136 30.81 24.36 10.14
N GLU A 137 30.34 23.31 10.80
CA GLU A 137 31.17 22.19 11.26
C GLU A 137 31.59 21.22 10.14
N ARG A 138 30.78 21.09 9.08
CA ARG A 138 31.06 20.17 7.96
C ARG A 138 32.09 20.71 6.97
N ASN A 139 32.52 21.97 7.14
CA ASN A 139 33.55 22.62 6.33
C ASN A 139 34.99 22.17 6.64
N LEU A 140 35.19 21.34 7.67
CA LEU A 140 36.53 20.91 8.13
C LEU A 140 37.06 19.64 7.45
N VAL A 141 36.32 19.03 6.52
CA VAL A 141 36.82 17.85 5.80
C VAL A 141 37.93 18.27 4.82
N THR A 142 39.13 17.77 5.14
CA THR A 142 40.46 18.06 4.61
C THR A 142 40.70 17.49 3.22
N ASP A 143 40.10 18.11 2.21
CA ASP A 143 40.55 18.04 0.80
C ASP A 143 39.94 19.24 0.05
N ILE A 144 40.32 20.44 0.49
CA ILE A 144 39.80 21.69 -0.05
C ILE A 144 40.66 22.08 -1.24
N THR A 145 40.20 21.78 -2.45
CA THR A 145 40.65 22.52 -3.63
C THR A 145 40.32 23.99 -3.37
N PRO A 146 41.32 24.90 -3.34
CA PRO A 146 41.07 26.29 -2.97
C PRO A 146 40.22 26.96 -4.04
N HIS A 147 38.93 27.13 -3.76
CA HIS A 147 37.99 27.90 -4.59
C HIS A 147 36.93 28.56 -3.72
N ASN A 148 36.39 29.69 -4.17
CA ASN A 148 35.37 30.47 -3.47
C ASN A 148 33.95 29.87 -3.52
N MET A 149 33.76 28.65 -4.05
CA MET A 149 32.44 28.02 -4.21
C MET A 149 31.59 28.03 -2.93
N VAL A 150 32.18 27.72 -1.77
CA VAL A 150 31.47 27.72 -0.48
C VAL A 150 30.97 29.12 -0.13
N GLN A 151 31.77 30.15 -0.42
CA GLN A 151 31.42 31.54 -0.15
C GLN A 151 30.31 32.02 -1.11
N GLU A 152 30.42 31.70 -2.40
CA GLU A 152 29.36 31.97 -3.38
C GLU A 152 28.05 31.26 -3.01
N PHE A 153 28.14 30.02 -2.54
CA PHE A 153 26.96 29.28 -2.09
C PHE A 153 26.30 29.94 -0.88
N LYS A 154 27.08 30.35 0.13
CA LYS A 154 26.56 31.09 1.30
C LYS A 154 25.90 32.41 0.89
N ASN A 155 26.44 33.08 -0.13
CA ASN A 155 25.88 34.30 -0.70
C ASN A 155 24.67 34.04 -1.61
N LYS A 156 24.23 32.78 -1.77
CA LYS A 156 23.16 32.34 -2.67
C LYS A 156 23.43 32.67 -4.15
N ASN A 157 24.70 32.87 -4.51
CA ASN A 157 25.14 33.07 -5.89
C ASN A 157 25.23 31.73 -6.63
N TYR A 158 24.10 31.05 -6.78
CA TYR A 158 24.04 29.69 -7.35
C TYR A 158 24.60 29.60 -8.77
N LYS A 159 24.46 30.66 -9.57
CA LYS A 159 25.07 30.72 -10.91
C LYS A 159 26.60 30.67 -10.84
N ALA A 160 27.21 31.41 -9.91
CA ALA A 160 28.65 31.42 -9.72
C ALA A 160 29.16 30.05 -9.22
N VAL A 161 28.43 29.40 -8.30
CA VAL A 161 28.71 28.02 -7.87
C VAL A 161 28.79 27.06 -9.06
N ILE A 162 27.80 27.11 -9.95
CA ILE A 162 27.76 26.26 -11.16
C ILE A 162 28.94 26.56 -12.08
N THR A 163 29.25 27.83 -12.33
CA THR A 163 30.39 28.22 -13.17
C THR A 163 31.72 27.75 -12.59
N ILE A 164 31.93 27.91 -11.28
CA ILE A 164 33.14 27.42 -10.61
C ILE A 164 33.23 25.90 -10.78
N TYR A 165 32.16 25.15 -10.51
CA TYR A 165 32.14 23.70 -10.64
C TYR A 165 32.56 23.21 -12.03
N GLN A 166 32.05 23.86 -13.08
CA GLN A 166 32.37 23.51 -14.48
C GLN A 166 33.85 23.75 -14.83
N SER A 167 34.55 24.61 -14.09
CA SER A 167 35.98 24.89 -14.28
C SER A 167 36.90 23.91 -13.54
N LEU A 168 36.37 23.08 -12.64
CA LEU A 168 37.16 22.17 -11.82
C LEU A 168 37.58 20.94 -12.61
N GLN A 169 38.86 20.58 -12.51
CA GLN A 169 39.42 19.36 -13.13
C GLN A 169 39.09 18.09 -12.33
N SER A 170 38.93 18.24 -11.01
CA SER A 170 38.51 17.18 -10.10
C SER A 170 37.49 17.73 -9.11
N THR A 171 36.51 16.90 -8.74
CA THR A 171 35.42 17.29 -7.84
C THR A 171 35.19 16.19 -6.81
N ASN A 172 35.06 16.59 -5.54
CA ASN A 172 34.67 15.69 -4.46
C ASN A 172 33.15 15.81 -4.20
N ASN A 173 32.62 15.04 -3.25
CA ASN A 173 31.20 15.05 -2.93
C ASN A 173 30.68 16.39 -2.40
N ARG A 174 31.51 17.23 -1.75
CA ARG A 174 31.13 18.58 -1.33
C ARG A 174 30.86 19.46 -2.55
N GLU A 175 31.77 19.54 -3.52
CA GLU A 175 31.54 20.37 -4.71
C GLU A 175 30.34 19.88 -5.53
N LYS A 176 30.20 18.55 -5.67
CA LYS A 176 29.04 17.94 -6.32
C LYS A 176 27.75 18.30 -5.60
N PHE A 177 27.72 18.19 -4.28
CA PHE A 177 26.52 18.44 -3.49
C PHE A 177 26.10 19.91 -3.55
N LEU A 178 27.05 20.84 -3.34
CA LEU A 178 26.78 22.28 -3.45
C LEU A 178 26.27 22.67 -4.84
N THR A 179 26.84 22.08 -5.88
CA THR A 179 26.44 22.34 -7.25
C THR A 179 25.08 21.72 -7.58
N ALA A 180 24.79 20.53 -7.06
CA ALA A 180 23.48 19.89 -7.20
C ALA A 180 22.38 20.75 -6.57
N ILE A 181 22.62 21.30 -5.38
CA ILE A 181 21.69 22.26 -4.76
C ILE A 181 21.60 23.53 -5.61
N ALA A 182 22.71 24.10 -6.08
CA ALA A 182 22.66 25.26 -6.96
C ALA A 182 21.85 25.02 -8.26
N PHE A 183 21.96 23.84 -8.86
CA PHE A 183 21.12 23.43 -9.97
C PHE A 183 19.64 23.30 -9.57
N HIS A 184 19.36 22.75 -8.39
CA HIS A 184 18.00 22.66 -7.84
C HIS A 184 17.37 24.06 -7.69
N GLU A 185 18.09 24.98 -7.06
CA GLU A 185 17.63 26.36 -6.81
C GLU A 185 17.45 27.17 -8.10
N THR A 186 18.25 26.89 -9.13
CA THR A 186 18.13 27.54 -10.44
C THR A 186 17.14 26.86 -11.39
N GLY A 187 16.40 25.86 -10.92
CA GLY A 187 15.37 25.16 -11.71
C GLY A 187 15.93 24.12 -12.69
N GLN A 188 17.23 23.85 -12.66
CA GLN A 188 17.90 22.86 -13.51
C GLN A 188 17.83 21.46 -12.89
N TYR A 189 16.62 20.98 -12.60
CA TYR A 189 16.40 19.79 -11.78
C TYR A 189 17.03 18.50 -12.34
N ARG A 190 17.10 18.34 -13.67
CA ARG A 190 17.76 17.17 -14.29
C ARG A 190 19.26 17.13 -13.98
N ASN A 191 19.93 18.28 -14.04
CA ASN A 191 21.35 18.39 -13.71
C ASN A 191 21.58 18.12 -12.22
N ALA A 192 20.68 18.61 -11.35
CA ALA A 192 20.71 18.33 -9.92
C ALA A 192 20.59 16.82 -9.63
N ILE A 193 19.60 16.15 -10.24
CA ILE A 193 19.38 14.70 -10.11
C ILE A 193 20.65 13.92 -10.48
N ASN A 194 21.25 14.22 -11.63
CA ASN A 194 22.46 13.54 -12.09
C ASN A 194 23.61 13.66 -11.08
N LEU A 195 23.81 14.82 -10.46
CA LEU A 195 24.86 15.01 -9.45
C LEU A 195 24.52 14.31 -8.13
N PHE A 196 23.26 14.36 -7.69
CA PHE A 196 22.82 13.63 -6.51
C PHE A 196 23.01 12.12 -6.65
N GLU A 197 22.67 11.55 -7.81
CA GLU A 197 22.87 10.13 -8.08
C GLU A 197 24.35 9.74 -8.08
N GLN A 198 25.22 10.60 -8.62
CA GLN A 198 26.67 10.38 -8.53
C GLN A 198 27.19 10.36 -7.08
N ILE A 199 26.66 11.25 -6.21
CA ILE A 199 27.02 11.26 -4.79
C ILE A 199 26.59 9.97 -4.11
N LEU A 200 25.35 9.52 -4.34
CA LEU A 200 24.83 8.27 -3.77
C LEU A 200 25.59 7.04 -4.28
N ALA A 201 25.94 7.01 -5.57
CA ALA A 201 26.75 5.95 -6.15
C ALA A 201 28.15 5.90 -5.52
N TYR A 202 28.80 7.06 -5.38
CA TYR A 202 30.10 7.15 -4.70
C TYR A 202 30.02 6.68 -3.24
N ASN A 203 28.99 7.11 -2.51
CA ASN A 203 28.77 6.73 -1.11
C ASN A 203 28.58 5.22 -0.96
N THR A 204 27.81 4.61 -1.87
CA THR A 204 27.59 3.17 -1.91
C THR A 204 28.89 2.40 -2.17
N GLN A 205 29.70 2.87 -3.14
CA GLN A 205 30.97 2.23 -3.49
C GLN A 205 32.04 2.35 -2.39
N ASN A 206 32.06 3.46 -1.65
CA ASN A 206 33.10 3.76 -0.66
C ASN A 206 32.63 3.56 0.79
N ASN A 207 31.44 3.01 1.00
CA ASN A 207 30.80 2.86 2.31
C ASN A 207 30.78 4.17 3.13
N SER A 208 30.60 5.30 2.44
CA SER A 208 30.53 6.63 3.05
C SER A 208 29.07 7.04 3.22
N ARG A 209 28.77 7.80 4.29
CA ARG A 209 27.47 8.44 4.51
C ARG A 209 27.51 9.96 4.33
N LEU A 210 28.61 10.48 3.80
CA LEU A 210 28.81 11.92 3.67
C LEU A 210 27.77 12.52 2.69
N TYR A 211 26.97 13.48 3.17
CA TYR A 211 25.83 14.08 2.46
C TYR A 211 24.72 13.11 2.07
N GLN A 212 24.69 11.88 2.60
CA GLN A 212 23.72 10.85 2.18
C GLN A 212 22.28 11.34 2.37
N ASP A 213 21.93 11.72 3.59
CA ASP A 213 20.55 12.05 3.95
C ASP A 213 20.06 13.32 3.21
N GLU A 214 20.92 14.34 3.11
CA GLU A 214 20.58 15.54 2.36
C GLU A 214 20.40 15.24 0.87
N THR A 215 21.28 14.41 0.31
CA THR A 215 21.21 14.03 -1.10
C THR A 215 19.92 13.28 -1.40
N GLU A 216 19.54 12.30 -0.58
CA GLU A 216 18.29 11.55 -0.78
C GLU A 216 17.05 12.45 -0.71
N PHE A 217 17.03 13.39 0.23
CA PHE A 217 15.92 14.32 0.38
C PHE A 217 15.80 15.31 -0.78
N PHE A 218 16.89 15.98 -1.17
CA PHE A 218 16.87 16.93 -2.28
C PHE A 218 16.73 16.25 -3.65
N LEU A 219 17.15 14.99 -3.78
CA LEU A 219 16.87 14.15 -4.94
C LEU A 219 15.35 13.90 -5.08
N ALA A 220 14.69 13.48 -4.00
CA ALA A 220 13.24 13.29 -3.97
C ALA A 220 12.48 14.57 -4.36
N LEU A 221 12.91 15.72 -3.84
CA LEU A 221 12.34 17.02 -4.16
C LEU A 221 12.57 17.43 -5.62
N SER A 222 13.73 17.10 -6.19
CA SER A 222 14.04 17.36 -7.61
C SER A 222 13.15 16.53 -8.54
N TYR A 223 12.93 15.25 -8.22
CA TYR A 223 11.97 14.40 -8.92
C TYR A 223 10.54 14.95 -8.84
N LEU A 224 10.14 15.46 -7.66
CA LEU A 224 8.84 16.07 -7.47
C LEU A 224 8.63 17.30 -8.35
N LYS A 225 9.68 18.13 -8.52
CA LYS A 225 9.66 19.29 -9.43
C LYS A 225 9.55 18.92 -10.90
N LEU A 226 10.14 17.79 -11.30
CA LEU A 226 9.98 17.24 -12.65
C LEU A 226 8.67 16.47 -12.86
N LYS A 227 7.79 16.43 -11.84
CA LYS A 227 6.53 15.66 -11.84
C LYS A 227 6.75 14.15 -11.99
N ASP A 228 7.95 13.65 -11.74
CA ASP A 228 8.20 12.21 -11.62
C ASP A 228 7.81 11.75 -10.21
N ASN A 229 6.49 11.68 -10.01
CA ASN A 229 5.91 11.36 -8.70
C ASN A 229 6.27 9.92 -8.27
N LYS A 230 6.51 9.01 -9.21
CA LYS A 230 6.90 7.62 -8.94
C LYS A 230 8.31 7.55 -8.35
N ALA A 231 9.28 8.21 -8.98
CA ALA A 231 10.64 8.27 -8.46
C ALA A 231 10.70 9.00 -7.12
N ALA A 232 10.03 10.15 -7.01
CA ALA A 232 9.92 10.90 -5.76
C ALA A 232 9.34 10.05 -4.62
N LEU A 233 8.26 9.30 -4.90
CA LEU A 233 7.63 8.41 -3.92
C LEU A 233 8.57 7.31 -3.43
N SER A 234 9.40 6.74 -4.30
CA SER A 234 10.40 5.74 -3.90
C SER A 234 11.37 6.31 -2.86
N TRP A 235 11.94 7.48 -3.14
CA TRP A 235 12.85 8.16 -2.22
C TRP A 235 12.19 8.60 -0.92
N PHE A 236 11.01 9.23 -0.99
CA PHE A 236 10.29 9.63 0.22
C PHE A 236 9.90 8.43 1.09
N ARG A 237 9.55 7.28 0.53
CA ARG A 237 9.32 6.06 1.32
C ARG A 237 10.59 5.60 2.03
N LYS A 238 11.73 5.64 1.36
CA LYS A 238 13.02 5.31 1.96
C LYS A 238 13.29 6.18 3.19
N ILE A 239 13.16 7.50 3.03
CA ILE A 239 13.34 8.48 4.11
C ILE A 239 12.34 8.26 5.26
N TYR A 240 11.07 8.00 4.94
CA TYR A 240 10.03 7.73 5.93
C TYR A 240 10.28 6.43 6.71
N ASN A 241 10.85 5.41 6.07
CA ASN A 241 11.10 4.11 6.70
C ASN A 241 12.42 4.04 7.47
N ASP A 242 13.27 5.06 7.39
CA ASP A 242 14.52 5.16 8.15
C ASP A 242 14.39 6.19 9.29
N PRO A 243 14.20 5.76 10.55
CA PRO A 243 14.09 6.67 11.69
C PRO A 243 15.37 7.45 11.99
N ALA A 244 16.53 6.97 11.54
CA ALA A 244 17.82 7.63 11.74
C ALA A 244 18.09 8.71 10.67
N HIS A 245 17.30 8.74 9.60
CA HIS A 245 17.46 9.72 8.54
C HIS A 245 17.12 11.12 9.02
N THR A 246 18.00 12.10 8.77
CA THR A 246 17.88 13.49 9.23
C THR A 246 16.52 14.12 8.86
N PHE A 247 16.01 13.80 7.67
CA PHE A 247 14.72 14.30 7.15
C PHE A 247 13.51 13.40 7.43
N HIS A 248 13.66 12.34 8.24
CA HIS A 248 12.56 11.41 8.56
C HIS A 248 11.29 12.14 9.02
N LYS A 249 11.44 13.08 9.97
CA LYS A 249 10.31 13.85 10.53
C LYS A 249 9.64 14.81 9.53
N LYS A 250 10.32 15.16 8.44
CA LYS A 250 9.79 16.04 7.38
C LYS A 250 8.91 15.27 6.40
N VAL A 251 9.11 13.96 6.28
CA VAL A 251 8.30 13.10 5.41
C VAL A 251 7.24 12.42 6.25
N SER A 252 5.98 12.80 6.06
CA SER A 252 4.87 12.21 6.81
C SER A 252 4.20 11.06 6.05
N LYS A 253 3.47 10.20 6.75
CA LYS A 253 2.58 9.21 6.12
C LYS A 253 1.58 9.89 5.15
N TRP A 254 1.18 11.12 5.46
CA TRP A 254 0.31 11.93 4.62
C TRP A 254 0.99 12.34 3.31
N THR A 255 2.26 12.75 3.35
CA THR A 255 3.10 13.00 2.17
C THR A 255 3.12 11.80 1.24
N ILE A 256 3.39 10.60 1.78
CA ILE A 256 3.43 9.35 1.01
C ILE A 256 2.06 9.03 0.39
N THR A 257 0.98 9.28 1.13
CA THR A 257 -0.39 9.02 0.66
C THR A 257 -0.77 9.95 -0.48
N ARG A 258 -0.48 11.25 -0.35
CA ARG A 258 -0.75 12.25 -1.40
C ARG A 258 0.04 11.97 -2.67
N LEU A 259 1.31 11.57 -2.56
CA LEU A 259 2.12 11.16 -3.72
C LEU A 259 1.52 9.97 -4.47
N LYS A 260 0.94 9.00 -3.77
CA LYS A 260 0.25 7.86 -4.40
C LYS A 260 -1.00 8.27 -5.17
N TRP A 261 -1.68 9.34 -4.76
CA TRP A 261 -2.89 9.82 -5.45
C TRP A 261 -2.60 10.58 -6.74
N ILE A 262 -1.40 11.15 -6.87
CA ILE A 262 -0.97 11.95 -8.02
C ILE A 262 0.01 11.22 -8.96
N GLN A 263 0.37 9.97 -8.65
CA GLN A 263 1.16 9.10 -9.53
C GLN A 263 0.26 8.49 -10.58
#